data_AF-A0A8T4V060-F1
#
_entry.id   AF-A0A8T4V060-F1
#
_cell.length_a   1.000
_cell.length_b   1.000
_cell.length_c   1.000
_cell.angle_alpha   90.00
_cell.angle_beta   90.00
_cell.angle_gamma   90.00
#
_symmetry.space_group_name_H-M   'P 1'
#
loop_
_entity.id
_entity.type
_entity.pdbx_description
1 polymer ?
#
loop_
_entity_poly.entity_id
_entity_poly.type
_entity_poly.pdbx_seq_one_letter_code
_entity_poly.pdbx_strand_id
1 'polypeptide(L)'
;MGIIDFFKGGLPSTRKKVMDEEMNSYLDVAKTNLRSGFEFMGNFLDGLKGFEPAHRHYEMYNTDVKAKLINIRKEIRNGIIFIEEKLKNTVNTMNTIKSLDQLRDMINNWILALESEDSGILKTLNKDMWGPEMERRMFPIPKNKILVCGYLITSINYLKRAKESLDNYNELNNIPEAA
;
A
#
# COMPACT_ATOMS: atom_id res chain seq x y z
N MET A 1 -59.54 11.85 21.07
CA MET A 1 -58.30 11.40 21.74
C MET A 1 -58.09 9.96 21.30
N GLY A 2 -57.20 9.54 20.40
CA GLY A 2 -55.91 10.06 19.94
C GLY A 2 -54.94 8.86 19.96
N ILE A 3 -55.10 7.89 19.05
CA ILE A 3 -54.28 6.66 18.94
C ILE A 3 -53.02 6.93 18.08
N ILE A 4 -52.35 8.06 18.32
CA ILE A 4 -51.16 8.50 17.56
C ILE A 4 -50.04 8.88 18.52
N ASP A 5 -49.75 8.04 19.50
CA ASP A 5 -48.60 8.22 20.41
C ASP A 5 -47.72 6.97 20.51
N PHE A 6 -47.81 6.02 19.56
CA PHE A 6 -47.02 4.78 19.58
C PHE A 6 -45.70 4.81 18.76
N PHE A 7 -45.39 5.92 18.05
CA PHE A 7 -44.23 5.98 17.15
C PHE A 7 -43.31 7.19 17.38
N LYS A 8 -43.01 7.53 18.64
CA LYS A 8 -41.93 8.46 18.96
C LYS A 8 -41.12 7.95 20.16
N GLY A 9 -40.17 7.06 19.90
CA GLY A 9 -39.38 6.47 20.98
C GLY A 9 -38.20 5.62 20.54
N GLY A 10 -37.26 6.23 19.81
CA GLY A 10 -35.83 5.93 19.88
C GLY A 10 -35.34 4.51 19.55
N LEU A 11 -34.81 4.32 18.34
CA LEU A 11 -33.69 3.39 18.10
C LEU A 11 -32.75 3.80 16.92
N PRO A 12 -32.12 5.00 16.92
CA PRO A 12 -31.06 5.31 15.95
C PRO A 12 -29.63 5.04 16.47
N SER A 13 -29.42 4.81 17.78
CA SER A 13 -28.07 4.82 18.36
C SER A 13 -27.26 3.54 18.14
N THR A 14 -27.90 2.37 18.13
CA THR A 14 -27.22 1.07 17.96
C THR A 14 -26.73 0.87 16.54
N ARG A 15 -27.54 1.22 15.53
CA ARG A 15 -27.17 1.10 14.12
C ARG A 15 -25.99 2.01 13.76
N LYS A 16 -26.00 3.25 14.27
CA LYS A 16 -24.92 4.21 14.07
C LYS A 16 -23.61 3.72 14.70
N LYS A 17 -23.66 3.22 15.94
CA LYS A 17 -22.49 2.70 16.65
C LYS A 17 -21.87 1.48 15.94
N VAL A 18 -22.70 0.55 15.46
CA VAL A 18 -22.22 -0.63 14.71
C VAL A 18 -21.58 -0.21 13.37
N MET A 19 -22.17 0.75 12.66
CA MET A 19 -21.55 1.30 11.44
C MET A 19 -20.21 1.96 11.72
N ASP A 20 -20.11 2.80 12.77
CA ASP A 20 -18.87 3.47 13.15
C ASP A 20 -17.75 2.46 13.54
N GLU A 21 -18.11 1.35 14.20
CA GLU A 21 -17.19 0.26 14.55
C GLU A 21 -16.70 -0.50 13.31
N GLU A 22 -17.61 -0.80 12.36
CA GLU A 22 -17.28 -1.48 11.11
C GLU A 22 -16.40 -0.60 10.20
N MET A 23 -16.66 0.70 10.15
CA MET A 23 -15.87 1.68 9.40
C MET A 23 -14.46 1.82 9.98
N ASN A 24 -14.31 1.90 11.31
CA ASN A 24 -12.99 1.92 11.94
C ASN A 24 -12.20 0.62 11.71
N SER A 25 -12.89 -0.53 11.65
CA SER A 25 -12.27 -1.82 11.33
C SER A 25 -11.55 -1.80 9.98
N TYR A 26 -12.15 -1.24 8.93
CA TYR A 26 -11.49 -1.11 7.62
C TYR A 26 -10.23 -0.24 7.66
N LEU A 27 -10.25 0.86 8.42
CA LEU A 27 -9.07 1.71 8.60
C LEU A 27 -7.95 0.99 9.35
N ASP A 28 -8.28 0.22 10.39
CA ASP A 28 -7.29 -0.58 11.12
C ASP A 28 -6.67 -1.70 10.27
N VAL A 29 -7.49 -2.37 9.44
CA VAL A 29 -7.01 -3.36 8.48
C VAL A 29 -6.11 -2.71 7.44
N ALA A 30 -6.50 -1.57 6.88
CA ALA A 30 -5.69 -0.80 5.93
C ALA A 30 -4.33 -0.41 6.56
N LYS A 31 -4.33 0.11 7.78
CA LYS A 31 -3.12 0.47 8.53
C LYS A 31 -2.18 -0.72 8.73
N THR A 32 -2.73 -1.87 9.10
CA THR A 32 -1.97 -3.11 9.32
C THR A 32 -1.32 -3.58 8.04
N ASN A 33 -2.07 -3.60 6.93
CA ASN A 33 -1.54 -3.97 5.63
C ASN A 33 -0.45 -2.99 5.16
N LEU A 34 -0.62 -1.68 5.33
CA LEU A 34 0.43 -0.70 5.02
C LEU A 34 1.70 -0.91 5.86
N ARG A 35 1.56 -1.25 7.15
CA ARG A 35 2.71 -1.57 8.02
C ARG A 35 3.46 -2.81 7.52
N SER A 36 2.75 -3.87 7.16
CA SER A 36 3.37 -5.05 6.57
C SER A 36 4.07 -4.71 5.26
N GLY A 37 3.43 -3.96 4.36
CA GLY A 37 4.05 -3.48 3.12
C GLY A 37 5.32 -2.66 3.37
N PHE A 38 5.32 -1.79 4.37
CA PHE A 38 6.49 -1.00 4.77
C PHE A 38 7.66 -1.86 5.25
N GLU A 39 7.39 -2.88 6.04
CA GLU A 39 8.39 -3.82 6.56
C GLU A 39 9.01 -4.65 5.43
N PHE A 40 8.17 -5.24 4.58
CA PHE A 40 8.64 -6.03 3.44
C PHE A 40 9.44 -5.18 2.43
N MET A 41 9.08 -3.91 2.23
CA MET A 41 9.88 -2.99 1.42
C MET A 41 11.24 -2.70 2.07
N GLY A 42 11.32 -2.69 3.40
CA GLY A 42 12.58 -2.61 4.13
C GLY A 42 13.47 -3.83 3.90
N ASN A 43 12.90 -5.02 4.08
CA ASN A 43 13.60 -6.29 3.82
C ASN A 43 14.09 -6.40 2.37
N PHE A 44 13.31 -5.88 1.43
CA PHE A 44 13.72 -5.74 0.04
C PHE A 44 14.97 -4.85 -0.11
N LEU A 45 14.95 -3.65 0.46
CA LEU A 45 16.07 -2.70 0.39
C LEU A 45 17.34 -3.25 1.05
N ASP A 46 17.20 -4.01 2.13
CA ASP A 46 18.32 -4.69 2.78
C ASP A 46 18.82 -5.86 1.93
N GLY A 47 17.91 -6.64 1.33
CA GLY A 47 18.24 -7.71 0.40
C GLY A 47 18.99 -7.20 -0.85
N LEU A 48 18.71 -5.98 -1.30
CA LEU A 48 19.46 -5.34 -2.39
C LEU A 48 20.93 -5.08 -2.06
N LYS A 49 21.34 -4.98 -0.79
CA LYS A 49 22.75 -4.78 -0.42
C LYS A 49 23.63 -5.96 -0.82
N GLY A 50 23.08 -7.17 -0.80
CA GLY A 50 23.74 -8.41 -1.23
C GLY A 50 23.36 -8.84 -2.65
N PHE A 51 22.69 -7.98 -3.41
CA PHE A 51 22.30 -8.23 -4.78
C PHE A 51 23.37 -7.69 -5.74
N GLU A 52 23.90 -8.57 -6.59
CA GLU A 52 24.96 -8.23 -7.55
C GLU A 52 24.36 -8.20 -8.97
N PRO A 53 24.02 -7.01 -9.52
CA PRO A 53 23.56 -6.91 -10.90
C PRO A 53 24.68 -7.16 -11.92
N ALA A 54 24.32 -7.27 -13.19
CA ALA A 54 25.31 -7.33 -14.27
C ALA A 54 26.02 -5.97 -14.43
N HIS A 55 27.32 -5.96 -14.79
CA HIS A 55 28.17 -4.75 -14.79
C HIS A 55 27.54 -3.55 -15.51
N ARG A 56 26.99 -3.78 -16.71
CA ARG A 56 26.37 -2.74 -17.56
C ARG A 56 25.10 -2.07 -17.01
N HIS A 57 24.51 -2.62 -15.94
CA HIS A 57 23.28 -2.07 -15.35
C HIS A 57 23.48 -1.53 -13.93
N TYR A 58 24.69 -1.64 -13.35
CA TYR A 58 24.93 -1.25 -11.95
C TYR A 58 24.51 0.18 -11.62
N GLU A 59 24.80 1.12 -12.50
CA GLU A 59 24.52 2.54 -12.25
C GLU A 59 23.02 2.83 -12.20
N MET A 60 22.27 2.32 -13.19
CA MET A 60 20.80 2.38 -13.20
C MET A 60 20.18 1.70 -11.97
N TYR A 61 20.74 0.58 -11.51
CA TYR A 61 20.25 -0.14 -10.32
C TYR A 61 20.54 0.59 -9.01
N ASN A 62 21.78 1.03 -8.82
CA ASN A 62 22.22 1.62 -7.56
C ASN A 62 21.66 3.02 -7.34
N THR A 63 21.46 3.77 -8.43
CA THR A 63 21.06 5.18 -8.34
C THR A 63 19.55 5.33 -8.51
N ASP A 64 18.97 4.83 -9.60
CA ASP A 64 17.57 5.17 -9.95
C ASP A 64 16.56 4.25 -9.26
N VAL A 65 16.76 2.94 -9.35
CA VAL A 65 15.84 1.94 -8.77
C VAL A 65 15.81 2.09 -7.24
N LYS A 66 16.99 2.14 -6.61
CA LYS A 66 17.11 2.24 -5.16
C LYS A 66 16.54 3.55 -4.61
N ALA A 67 16.82 4.69 -5.25
CA ALA A 67 16.28 5.98 -4.81
C ALA A 67 14.74 6.00 -4.89
N LYS A 68 14.16 5.48 -5.98
CA LYS A 68 12.70 5.37 -6.16
C LYS A 68 12.06 4.53 -5.05
N LEU A 69 12.65 3.41 -4.68
CA LEU A 69 12.15 2.54 -3.60
C LEU A 69 12.23 3.17 -2.22
N ILE A 70 13.33 3.88 -1.92
CA ILE A 70 13.48 4.62 -0.68
C ILE A 70 12.36 5.67 -0.57
N ASN A 71 12.06 6.36 -1.67
CA ASN A 71 10.96 7.32 -1.70
C ASN A 71 9.60 6.66 -1.49
N ILE A 72 9.30 5.56 -2.20
CA ILE A 72 8.06 4.79 -2.01
C ILE A 72 7.92 4.35 -0.55
N ARG A 73 8.98 3.81 0.06
CA ARG A 73 8.98 3.38 1.46
C ARG A 73 8.68 4.53 2.42
N LYS A 74 9.27 5.71 2.19
CA LYS A 74 9.00 6.92 2.96
C LYS A 74 7.52 7.31 2.86
N GLU A 75 6.95 7.29 1.66
CA GLU A 75 5.55 7.66 1.43
C GLU A 75 4.56 6.65 2.05
N ILE A 76 4.88 5.35 2.07
CA ILE A 76 4.08 4.35 2.82
C ILE A 76 4.03 4.72 4.31
N ARG A 77 5.14 5.18 4.89
CA ARG A 77 5.19 5.65 6.29
C ARG A 77 4.27 6.84 6.52
N ASN A 78 4.23 7.80 5.60
CA ASN A 78 3.31 8.94 5.68
C ASN A 78 1.85 8.46 5.67
N GLY A 79 1.52 7.46 4.85
CA GLY A 79 0.19 6.85 4.83
C GLY A 79 -0.21 6.17 6.14
N ILE A 80 0.72 5.45 6.80
CA ILE A 80 0.49 4.84 8.12
C ILE A 80 0.16 5.93 9.17
N ILE A 81 0.93 7.01 9.19
CA ILE A 81 0.72 8.15 10.10
C ILE A 81 -0.66 8.77 9.86
N PHE A 82 -1.02 9.00 8.59
CA PHE A 82 -2.31 9.59 8.23
C PHE A 82 -3.50 8.77 8.75
N ILE A 83 -3.49 7.44 8.56
CA ILE A 83 -4.58 6.59 9.07
C ILE A 83 -4.59 6.60 10.61
N GLU A 84 -3.42 6.57 11.25
CA GLU A 84 -3.32 6.63 12.72
C GLU A 84 -3.89 7.93 13.29
N GLU A 85 -3.65 9.06 12.62
CA GLU A 85 -4.25 10.36 12.99
C GLU A 85 -5.77 10.35 12.83
N LYS A 86 -6.29 9.77 11.74
CA LYS A 86 -7.74 9.62 11.52
C LYS A 86 -8.41 8.79 12.61
N LEU A 87 -7.83 7.65 12.97
CA LEU A 87 -8.31 6.80 14.06
C LEU A 87 -8.31 7.51 15.42
N LYS A 88 -7.32 8.40 15.65
CA LYS A 88 -7.21 9.19 16.88
C LYS A 88 -8.00 10.50 16.85
N ASN A 89 -8.72 10.81 15.76
CA ASN A 89 -9.39 12.10 15.53
C ASN A 89 -8.48 13.32 15.73
N THR A 90 -7.18 13.19 15.43
CA THR A 90 -6.23 14.30 15.55
C THR A 90 -6.24 15.15 14.28
N VAL A 91 -6.47 16.46 14.43
CA VAL A 91 -6.62 17.42 13.31
C VAL A 91 -5.28 17.96 12.79
N ASN A 92 -4.17 17.74 13.52
CA ASN A 92 -2.90 18.40 13.23
C ASN A 92 -1.78 17.40 12.90
N THR A 93 -1.32 17.41 11.64
CA THR A 93 0.07 17.79 11.29
C THR A 93 0.19 18.13 9.80
N MET A 94 1.28 18.80 9.38
CA MET A 94 1.62 19.12 7.97
C MET A 94 1.89 17.84 7.14
N ASN A 95 0.91 16.96 6.99
CA ASN A 95 1.02 15.79 6.14
C ASN A 95 0.73 16.18 4.68
N THR A 96 1.54 15.67 3.76
CA THR A 96 1.37 15.87 2.31
C THR A 96 0.03 15.32 1.82
N ILE A 97 -0.52 14.34 2.53
CA ILE A 97 -1.80 13.69 2.26
C ILE A 97 -2.89 14.30 3.14
N LYS A 98 -4.00 14.74 2.55
CA LYS A 98 -5.09 15.42 3.26
C LYS A 98 -6.37 14.59 3.38
N SER A 99 -6.56 13.60 2.52
CA SER A 99 -7.77 12.75 2.50
C SER A 99 -7.44 11.27 2.24
N LEU A 100 -8.40 10.40 2.55
CA LEU A 100 -8.29 8.96 2.28
C LEU A 100 -8.26 8.66 0.77
N ASP A 101 -8.97 9.45 -0.05
CA ASP A 101 -8.93 9.32 -1.51
C ASP A 101 -7.53 9.63 -2.06
N GLN A 102 -6.87 10.68 -1.57
CA GLN A 102 -5.49 11.00 -1.96
C GLN A 102 -4.54 9.87 -1.56
N LEU A 103 -4.71 9.29 -0.36
CA LEU A 103 -3.92 8.14 0.07
C LEU A 103 -4.13 6.95 -0.87
N ARG A 104 -5.38 6.65 -1.23
CA ARG A 104 -5.72 5.55 -2.14
C ARG A 104 -5.04 5.73 -3.51
N ASP A 105 -5.12 6.92 -4.09
CA ASP A 105 -4.53 7.21 -5.39
C ASP A 105 -2.99 7.11 -5.32
N MET A 106 -2.38 7.55 -4.22
CA MET A 106 -0.96 7.35 -3.96
C MET A 106 -0.57 5.87 -3.85
N ILE A 107 -1.35 5.06 -3.13
CA ILE A 107 -1.13 3.60 -3.04
C ILE A 107 -1.18 2.97 -4.44
N ASN A 108 -2.14 3.38 -5.27
CA ASN A 108 -2.25 2.92 -6.65
C ASN A 108 -1.01 3.28 -7.47
N ASN A 109 -0.51 4.51 -7.33
CA ASN A 109 0.72 4.95 -7.98
C ASN A 109 1.94 4.17 -7.50
N TRP A 110 2.03 3.82 -6.21
CA TRP A 110 3.09 2.95 -5.70
C TRP A 110 3.01 1.56 -6.35
N ILE A 111 1.83 0.95 -6.43
CA ILE A 111 1.64 -0.36 -7.08
C ILE A 111 2.10 -0.29 -8.55
N LEU A 112 1.65 0.72 -9.30
CA LEU A 112 2.05 0.92 -10.70
C LEU A 112 3.57 1.13 -10.85
N ALA A 113 4.17 1.90 -9.95
CA ALA A 113 5.61 2.16 -9.96
C ALA A 113 6.44 0.90 -9.70
N LEU A 114 5.89 -0.07 -8.97
CA LEU A 114 6.55 -1.34 -8.66
C LEU A 114 6.30 -2.42 -9.73
N GLU A 115 5.12 -2.44 -10.36
CA GLU A 115 4.67 -3.50 -11.30
C GLU A 115 4.76 -3.15 -12.80
N SER A 116 4.65 -1.88 -13.21
CA SER A 116 4.40 -1.51 -14.63
C SER A 116 5.50 -1.90 -15.63
N GLU A 117 5.11 -2.10 -16.88
CA GLU A 117 6.00 -2.59 -17.94
C GLU A 117 7.05 -1.58 -18.43
N ASP A 118 6.80 -0.28 -18.33
CA ASP A 118 7.69 0.77 -18.84
C ASP A 118 8.62 1.36 -17.76
N SER A 119 8.39 1.08 -16.47
CA SER A 119 9.17 1.66 -15.36
C SER A 119 9.31 0.78 -14.10
N GLY A 120 8.81 -0.45 -14.16
CA GLY A 120 8.58 -1.32 -12.99
C GLY A 120 9.83 -2.06 -12.54
N ILE A 121 10.16 -1.83 -11.26
CA ILE A 121 11.33 -2.39 -10.58
C ILE A 121 11.32 -3.91 -10.60
N LEU A 122 10.15 -4.53 -10.42
CA LEU A 122 10.00 -5.97 -10.47
C LEU A 122 10.31 -6.53 -11.87
N LYS A 123 9.92 -5.81 -12.92
CA LYS A 123 10.22 -6.19 -14.31
C LYS A 123 11.69 -6.00 -14.62
N THR A 124 12.32 -4.90 -14.22
CA THR A 124 13.77 -4.69 -14.41
C THR A 124 14.57 -5.83 -13.75
N LEU A 125 14.19 -6.20 -12.52
CA LEU A 125 14.81 -7.32 -11.79
C LEU A 125 14.55 -8.68 -12.45
N ASN A 126 13.34 -8.89 -13.00
CA ASN A 126 12.95 -10.18 -13.58
C ASN A 126 13.41 -10.37 -15.04
N LYS A 127 13.16 -9.39 -15.93
CA LYS A 127 13.39 -9.40 -17.39
C LYS A 127 14.76 -8.80 -17.79
N ASP A 128 15.11 -7.59 -17.37
CA ASP A 128 16.25 -6.88 -18.02
C ASP A 128 17.64 -7.25 -17.49
N MET A 129 17.67 -8.01 -16.39
CA MET A 129 18.89 -8.66 -15.93
C MET A 129 19.10 -10.07 -16.51
N TRP A 130 18.12 -10.61 -17.23
CA TRP A 130 18.08 -11.99 -17.72
C TRP A 130 17.28 -12.12 -19.02
N GLY A 131 17.95 -12.35 -20.15
CA GLY A 131 17.33 -13.08 -21.26
C GLY A 131 17.57 -14.58 -21.09
N PRO A 132 16.72 -15.48 -21.62
CA PRO A 132 16.98 -16.93 -21.74
C PRO A 132 18.33 -17.28 -22.40
N GLU A 133 18.92 -16.30 -23.06
CA GLU A 133 20.21 -16.37 -23.72
C GLU A 133 21.41 -16.15 -22.79
N MET A 134 21.26 -15.36 -21.73
CA MET A 134 22.35 -15.09 -20.77
C MET A 134 22.59 -16.30 -19.84
N GLU A 135 21.52 -17.01 -19.49
CA GLU A 135 21.57 -18.26 -18.73
C GLU A 135 22.29 -19.36 -19.53
N ARG A 136 21.97 -19.50 -20.83
CA ARG A 136 22.67 -20.40 -21.76
C ARG A 136 24.16 -20.09 -21.89
N ARG A 137 24.56 -18.84 -21.68
CA ARG A 137 25.95 -18.38 -21.72
C ARG A 137 26.66 -18.46 -20.37
N MET A 138 26.05 -19.08 -19.36
CA MET A 138 26.62 -19.26 -18.01
C MET A 138 27.06 -17.94 -17.35
N PHE A 139 26.32 -16.85 -17.58
CA PHE A 139 26.57 -15.62 -16.84
C PHE A 139 26.31 -15.82 -15.33
N PRO A 140 27.11 -15.18 -14.45
CA PRO A 140 26.94 -15.30 -13.01
C PRO A 140 25.55 -14.84 -12.57
N ILE A 141 24.91 -15.68 -11.76
CA ILE A 141 23.55 -15.48 -11.24
C ILE A 141 23.61 -14.64 -9.95
N PRO A 142 22.77 -13.58 -9.82
CA PRO A 142 22.65 -12.85 -8.56
C PRO A 142 22.22 -13.78 -7.42
N LYS A 143 23.01 -13.79 -6.34
CA LYS A 143 22.92 -14.78 -5.26
C LYS A 143 21.60 -14.82 -4.49
N ASN A 144 20.72 -13.81 -4.62
CA ASN A 144 19.50 -13.69 -3.81
C ASN A 144 18.27 -13.19 -4.59
N LYS A 145 18.25 -13.31 -5.93
CA LYS A 145 17.18 -12.75 -6.78
C LYS A 145 15.78 -13.16 -6.33
N ILE A 146 15.56 -14.47 -6.11
CA ILE A 146 14.24 -15.01 -5.76
C ILE A 146 13.73 -14.40 -4.46
N LEU A 147 14.60 -14.32 -3.45
CA LEU A 147 14.27 -13.74 -2.15
C LEU A 147 13.94 -12.25 -2.27
N VAL A 148 14.77 -11.49 -2.99
CA VAL A 148 14.57 -10.06 -3.25
C VAL A 148 13.24 -9.83 -3.97
N CYS A 149 12.96 -10.53 -5.08
CA CYS A 149 11.68 -10.41 -5.77
C CYS A 149 10.49 -10.83 -4.89
N GLY A 150 10.65 -11.84 -4.04
CA GLY A 150 9.62 -12.30 -3.10
C GLY A 150 9.19 -11.23 -2.12
N TYR A 151 10.14 -10.49 -1.52
CA TYR A 151 9.83 -9.37 -0.62
C TYR A 151 9.07 -8.25 -1.34
N LEU A 152 9.41 -7.97 -2.61
CA LEU A 152 8.74 -6.94 -3.39
C LEU A 152 7.29 -7.33 -3.71
N ILE A 153 7.08 -8.54 -4.21
CA ILE A 153 5.75 -9.08 -4.51
C ILE A 153 4.88 -9.07 -3.26
N THR A 154 5.45 -9.49 -2.13
CA THR A 154 4.73 -9.49 -0.86
C THR A 154 4.32 -8.08 -0.45
N SER A 155 5.22 -7.10 -0.57
CA SER A 155 4.89 -5.68 -0.33
C SER A 155 3.72 -5.22 -1.19
N ILE A 156 3.74 -5.51 -2.49
CA ILE A 156 2.69 -5.11 -3.43
C ILE A 156 1.34 -5.71 -3.04
N ASN A 157 1.30 -6.99 -2.67
CA ASN A 157 0.07 -7.64 -2.23
C ASN A 157 -0.54 -6.97 -1.00
N TYR A 158 0.29 -6.56 -0.03
CA TYR A 158 -0.18 -5.81 1.12
C TYR A 158 -0.68 -4.41 0.74
N LEU A 159 -0.02 -3.72 -0.20
CA LEU A 159 -0.52 -2.44 -0.72
C LEU A 159 -1.88 -2.58 -1.41
N LYS A 160 -2.09 -3.65 -2.19
CA LYS A 160 -3.39 -3.94 -2.83
C LYS A 160 -4.50 -4.14 -1.79
N ARG A 161 -4.24 -4.94 -0.76
CA ARG A 161 -5.19 -5.15 0.35
C ARG A 161 -5.50 -3.87 1.14
N ALA A 162 -4.49 -3.02 1.35
CA ALA A 162 -4.69 -1.72 1.98
C ALA A 162 -5.63 -0.84 1.15
N LYS A 163 -5.42 -0.79 -0.18
CA LYS A 163 -6.29 -0.07 -1.10
C LYS A 163 -7.73 -0.58 -1.05
N GLU A 164 -7.93 -1.90 -1.15
CA GLU A 164 -9.26 -2.53 -1.08
C GLU A 164 -9.99 -2.17 0.23
N SER A 165 -9.27 -2.14 1.35
CA SER A 165 -9.84 -1.74 2.64
C SER A 165 -10.29 -0.27 2.66
N LEU A 166 -9.53 0.63 2.01
CA LEU A 166 -9.91 2.04 1.87
C LEU A 166 -11.11 2.23 0.94
N ASP A 167 -11.20 1.45 -0.15
CA ASP A 167 -12.35 1.48 -1.07
C ASP A 167 -13.63 1.06 -0.34
N ASN A 168 -13.60 -0.03 0.41
CA ASN A 168 -14.73 -0.48 1.22
C ASN A 168 -15.18 0.56 2.25
N TYR A 169 -14.22 1.23 2.92
CA TYR A 169 -14.52 2.31 3.86
C TYR A 169 -15.27 3.46 3.18
N ASN A 170 -14.82 3.89 2.00
CA ASN A 170 -15.43 4.98 1.26
C ASN A 170 -16.83 4.63 0.74
N GLU A 171 -17.03 3.43 0.23
CA GLU A 171 -18.35 2.95 -0.24
C GLU A 171 -19.39 2.98 0.88
N LEU A 172 -19.02 2.55 2.09
CA LEU A 172 -19.88 2.58 3.28
C LEU A 172 -20.17 4.00 3.78
N ASN A 173 -19.21 4.92 3.67
CA ASN A 173 -19.42 6.34 4.01
C ASN A 173 -20.34 7.06 3.02
N ASN A 174 -20.40 6.61 1.76
CA ASN A 174 -21.16 7.26 0.69
C ASN A 174 -22.57 6.69 0.51
N ILE A 175 -23.08 5.87 1.45
CA ILE A 175 -24.44 5.35 1.38
C ILE A 175 -25.43 6.53 1.58
N PRO A 176 -26.29 6.84 0.60
CA PRO A 176 -27.31 7.87 0.76
C PRO A 176 -28.26 7.47 1.89
N GLU A 177 -28.58 8.41 2.78
CA GLU A 177 -29.63 8.20 3.78
C GLU A 177 -30.88 7.68 3.07
N ALA A 178 -31.39 6.52 3.50
CA ALA A 178 -32.57 5.92 2.92
C ALA A 178 -33.73 6.92 3.01
N ALA A 179 -34.26 7.29 1.84
CA ALA A 179 -35.36 8.23 1.64
C ALA A 179 -36.64 7.82 2.38
#